data_AF-A0A1F4Q3V2-F1
#
_entry.id   AF-A0A1F4Q3V2-F1
#
_cell.length_a   1.000
_cell.length_b   1.000
_cell.length_c   1.000
_cell.angle_alpha   90.00
_cell.angle_beta   90.00
_cell.angle_gamma   90.00
#
_symmetry.space_group_name_H-M   'P 1'
#
loop_
_entity.id
_entity.type
_entity.pdbx_description
1 polymer ?
#
loop_
_entity_poly.entity_id
_entity_poly.type
_entity_poly.pdbx_seq_one_letter_code
_entity_poly.pdbx_strand_id
1 'polypeptide(L)'
;MFNPSYKLNNNIVKMLIAIAETKAAVERARLLPKQELKLRRQALVRMTHSSTAIEGNRLGLDQVEALLAHKKIAAADRDIFEPGKFC
;
A
#
# COMPACT_ATOMS: atom_id res chain seq x y z
N MET A 1 8.29 -27.69 -14.47
CA MET A 1 8.45 -26.22 -14.52
C MET A 1 7.06 -25.59 -14.56
N PHE A 2 6.82 -24.53 -13.78
CA PHE A 2 5.55 -23.80 -13.83
C PHE A 2 5.46 -23.03 -15.16
N ASN A 3 4.46 -23.34 -15.98
CA ASN A 3 4.22 -22.68 -17.25
C ASN A 3 2.81 -22.07 -17.25
N PRO A 4 2.64 -20.86 -16.71
CA PRO A 4 1.32 -20.24 -16.59
C PRO A 4 0.77 -19.89 -17.97
N SER A 5 -0.48 -20.29 -18.23
CA SER A 5 -1.20 -19.94 -19.45
C SER A 5 -2.01 -18.68 -19.22
N TYR A 6 -1.67 -17.61 -19.94
CA TYR A 6 -2.42 -16.36 -19.91
C TYR A 6 -3.27 -16.23 -21.18
N LYS A 7 -4.53 -15.83 -21.01
CA LYS A 7 -5.43 -15.50 -22.13
C LYS A 7 -6.00 -14.11 -21.92
N LEU A 8 -5.76 -13.23 -22.88
CA LEU A 8 -6.41 -11.93 -22.92
C LEU A 8 -7.89 -12.12 -23.28
N ASN A 9 -8.73 -11.32 -22.64
CA ASN A 9 -10.14 -11.19 -22.99
C ASN A 9 -10.53 -9.71 -22.96
N ASN A 10 -11.69 -9.39 -23.52
CA ASN A 10 -12.15 -8.00 -23.63
C ASN A 10 -12.31 -7.32 -22.26
N ASN A 11 -12.60 -8.08 -21.20
CA ASN A 11 -12.72 -7.53 -19.84
C ASN A 11 -11.36 -7.09 -19.29
N ILE A 12 -10.32 -7.90 -19.46
CA ILE A 12 -8.94 -7.57 -19.06
C ILE A 12 -8.48 -6.33 -19.82
N VAL A 13 -8.72 -6.27 -21.14
CA VAL A 13 -8.37 -5.10 -21.96
C VAL A 13 -9.09 -3.85 -21.46
N LYS A 14 -10.40 -3.95 -21.20
CA LYS A 14 -11.19 -2.83 -20.65
C LYS A 14 -10.67 -2.35 -19.29
N MET A 15 -10.31 -3.27 -18.40
CA MET A 15 -9.73 -2.95 -17.10
C MET A 15 -8.36 -2.27 -17.23
N LEU A 16 -7.51 -2.75 -18.13
CA LEU A 16 -6.20 -2.14 -18.39
C LEU A 16 -6.33 -0.69 -18.88
N ILE A 17 -7.27 -0.44 -19.80
CA ILE A 17 -7.55 0.92 -20.30
C ILE A 17 -8.03 1.81 -19.16
N ALA A 18 -9.00 1.35 -18.36
CA ALA A 18 -9.51 2.14 -17.23
C ALA A 18 -8.42 2.47 -16.19
N ILE A 19 -7.50 1.54 -15.91
CA ILE A 19 -6.36 1.77 -15.03
C ILE A 19 -5.42 2.82 -15.63
N ALA A 20 -5.10 2.72 -16.93
CA ALA A 20 -4.23 3.66 -17.61
C ALA A 20 -4.80 5.09 -17.64
N GLU A 21 -6.09 5.23 -17.92
CA GLU A 21 -6.80 6.51 -17.90
C GLU A 21 -6.79 7.13 -16.51
N THR A 22 -7.13 6.33 -15.48
CA THR A 22 -7.13 6.79 -14.08
C THR A 22 -5.75 7.22 -13.64
N LYS A 23 -4.71 6.45 -13.97
CA LYS A 23 -3.31 6.80 -13.67
C LYS A 23 -2.92 8.13 -14.32
N ALA A 24 -3.22 8.31 -15.60
CA ALA A 24 -2.91 9.54 -16.31
C ALA A 24 -3.64 10.76 -15.73
N ALA A 25 -4.88 10.59 -15.26
CA ALA A 25 -5.63 11.64 -14.57
C ALA A 25 -4.97 12.03 -13.22
N VAL A 26 -4.54 11.04 -12.44
CA VAL A 26 -3.85 11.25 -11.15
C VAL A 26 -2.49 11.93 -11.35
N GLU A 27 -1.70 11.50 -12.33
CA GLU A 27 -0.37 12.08 -12.62
C GLU A 27 -0.44 13.55 -13.07
N ARG A 28 -1.53 13.95 -13.75
CA ARG A 28 -1.74 15.33 -14.19
C ARG A 28 -2.39 16.21 -13.12
N ALA A 29 -2.82 15.63 -11.98
CA ALA A 29 -3.46 16.38 -10.93
C ALA A 29 -2.49 17.42 -10.33
N ARG A 30 -2.92 18.69 -10.28
CA ARG A 30 -2.14 19.75 -9.65
C ARG A 30 -2.34 19.69 -8.14
N LEU A 31 -1.42 19.01 -7.46
CA LEU A 31 -1.39 18.92 -6.00
C LEU A 31 -0.29 19.81 -5.42
N LEU A 32 -0.54 20.38 -4.25
CA LEU A 32 0.53 21.06 -3.51
C LEU A 32 1.52 20.02 -2.98
N PRO A 33 2.85 20.28 -2.99
CA PRO A 33 3.85 19.32 -2.52
C PRO A 33 3.60 18.79 -1.11
N LYS A 34 3.05 19.63 -0.21
CA LYS A 34 2.67 19.23 1.16
C LYS A 34 1.53 18.19 1.18
N GLN A 35 0.55 18.33 0.29
CA GLN A 35 -0.58 17.39 0.20
C GLN A 35 -0.12 16.07 -0.39
N GLU A 36 0.75 16.10 -1.41
CA GLU A 36 1.32 14.90 -1.99
C GLU A 36 2.11 14.09 -0.97
N LEU A 37 2.98 14.74 -0.18
CA LEU A 37 3.73 14.07 0.89
C LEU A 37 2.80 13.41 1.91
N LYS A 38 1.71 14.09 2.29
CA LYS A 38 0.70 13.54 3.21
C LYS A 38 0.01 12.32 2.61
N LEU A 39 -0.42 12.39 1.34
CA LEU A 39 -1.08 11.28 0.65
C LEU A 39 -0.16 10.06 0.50
N ARG A 40 1.11 10.27 0.15
CA ARG A 40 2.11 9.20 0.06
C ARG A 40 2.31 8.51 1.42
N ARG A 41 2.42 9.28 2.51
CA ARG A 41 2.51 8.70 3.86
C ARG A 41 1.28 7.89 4.23
N GLN A 42 0.08 8.41 3.97
CA GLN A 42 -1.17 7.68 4.23
C GLN A 42 -1.28 6.39 3.40
N ALA A 43 -0.83 6.42 2.15
CA ALA A 43 -0.79 5.24 1.28
C ALA A 43 0.18 4.19 1.83
N LEU A 44 1.36 4.59 2.29
CA LEU A 44 2.33 3.69 2.91
C LEU A 44 1.75 3.00 4.15
N VAL A 45 1.20 3.76 5.09
CA VAL A 45 0.57 3.21 6.32
C VAL A 45 -0.51 2.18 5.96
N ARG A 46 -1.42 2.52 5.03
CA ARG A 46 -2.51 1.63 4.62
C ARG A 46 -2.02 0.39 3.90
N MET A 47 -1.01 0.53 3.04
CA MET A 47 -0.41 -0.59 2.32
C MET A 47 0.25 -1.57 3.29
N THR A 48 1.10 -1.07 4.19
CA THR A 48 1.78 -1.88 5.20
C THR A 48 0.76 -2.59 6.09
N HIS A 49 -0.21 -1.86 6.65
CA HIS A 49 -1.26 -2.46 7.47
C HIS A 49 -2.05 -3.54 6.73
N SER A 50 -2.47 -3.27 5.48
CA SER A 50 -3.28 -4.23 4.72
C SER A 50 -2.47 -5.48 4.34
N SER A 51 -1.20 -5.31 3.95
CA SER A 51 -0.31 -6.43 3.63
C SER A 51 -0.11 -7.33 4.84
N THR A 52 0.29 -6.75 5.97
CA THR A 52 0.57 -7.51 7.20
C THR A 52 -0.70 -8.09 7.82
N ALA A 53 -1.86 -7.43 7.66
CA ALA A 53 -3.13 -7.94 8.14
C ALA A 53 -3.57 -9.22 7.40
N ILE A 54 -3.29 -9.32 6.09
CA ILE A 54 -3.54 -10.55 5.31
C ILE A 54 -2.71 -11.72 5.85
N GLU A 55 -1.51 -11.43 6.36
CA GLU A 55 -0.60 -12.40 6.98
C GLU A 55 -0.95 -12.70 8.45
N GLY A 56 -1.98 -12.05 9.01
CA GLY A 56 -2.47 -12.27 10.37
C GLY A 56 -1.82 -11.38 11.45
N ASN A 57 -1.18 -10.28 11.04
CA ASN A 57 -0.71 -9.25 11.97
C ASN A 57 -1.89 -8.52 12.61
N ARG A 58 -1.81 -8.26 13.91
CA ARG A 58 -2.89 -7.66 14.72
C ARG A 58 -2.71 -6.17 15.00
N LEU A 59 -1.66 -5.56 14.47
CA LEU A 59 -1.43 -4.13 14.64
C LEU A 59 -2.53 -3.32 13.99
N GLY A 60 -3.08 -2.36 14.72
CA GLY A 60 -4.03 -1.39 14.17
C GLY A 60 -3.32 -0.35 13.29
N LEU A 61 -4.09 0.38 12.48
CA LEU A 61 -3.58 1.45 11.61
C LEU A 61 -2.76 2.49 12.38
N ASP A 62 -3.23 2.93 13.55
CA ASP A 62 -2.54 3.94 14.37
C ASP A 62 -1.20 3.42 14.92
N GLN A 63 -1.11 2.11 15.18
CA GLN A 63 0.12 1.47 15.62
C GLN A 63 1.10 1.36 14.45
N VAL A 64 0.64 0.97 13.25
CA VAL A 64 1.50 0.96 12.06
C VAL A 64 2.01 2.37 11.73
N GLU A 65 1.16 3.40 11.87
CA GLU A 65 1.57 4.80 11.69
C GLU A 65 2.60 5.25 12.73
N ALA A 66 2.38 4.91 14.00
CA ALA A 66 3.35 5.19 15.07
C ALA A 66 4.69 4.49 14.81
N LEU A 67 4.69 3.29 14.23
CA LEU A 67 5.89 2.51 13.96
C LEU A 67 6.70 3.15 12.82
N LEU A 68 6.02 3.52 11.74
CA LEU A 68 6.58 4.28 10.62
C LEU A 68 7.09 5.67 11.03
N ALA A 69 6.57 6.23 12.13
CA ALA A 69 7.07 7.46 12.74
C ALA A 69 8.22 7.23 13.75
N HIS A 70 8.79 6.02 13.82
CA HIS A 70 9.82 5.59 14.77
C HIS A 70 9.43 5.78 16.25
N LYS A 71 8.13 5.73 16.56
CA LYS A 71 7.65 5.76 17.95
C LYS A 71 7.62 4.35 18.52
N LYS A 72 7.85 4.24 19.83
CA LYS A 72 7.73 2.96 20.55
C LYS A 72 6.26 2.60 20.70
N ILE A 73 5.93 1.34 20.44
CA ILE A 73 4.59 0.77 20.57
C ILE A 73 4.68 -0.48 21.43
N ALA A 74 3.68 -0.69 22.28
CA ALA A 74 3.53 -1.93 23.01
C ALA A 74 2.80 -2.96 22.11
N ALA A 75 3.56 -3.80 21.44
CA ALA A 75 3.06 -4.91 20.62
C ALA A 75 4.07 -6.08 20.65
N ALA A 76 3.64 -7.26 20.20
CA ALA A 76 4.54 -8.40 20.11
C ALA A 76 5.67 -8.13 19.11
N ASP A 77 6.90 -8.51 19.44
CA ASP A 77 8.08 -8.28 18.58
C ASP A 77 7.90 -8.86 17.17
N ARG A 78 7.17 -9.99 17.06
CA ARG A 78 6.79 -10.61 15.78
C ARG A 78 5.99 -9.67 14.89
N ASP A 79 5.01 -8.98 15.49
CA ASP A 79 4.09 -8.12 14.76
C ASP A 79 4.74 -6.76 14.43
N ILE A 80 5.77 -6.36 15.16
CA ILE A 80 6.56 -5.14 14.91
C ILE A 80 7.59 -5.35 13.79
N PHE A 81 8.21 -6.54 13.73
CA PHE A 81 9.36 -6.80 12.87
C PHE A 81 9.10 -6.53 11.38
N GLU A 82 8.01 -7.08 10.85
CA GLU A 82 7.67 -6.99 9.43
C GLU A 82 7.25 -5.57 8.98
N PRO A 83 6.31 -4.88 9.64
CA PRO A 83 5.99 -3.49 9.33
C PRO A 83 7.17 -2.54 9.60
N GLY A 84 8.04 -2.89 10.55
CA GLY A 84 9.29 -2.18 10.84
C GLY A 84 10.29 -2.17 9.68
N LYS A 85 10.24 -3.15 8.76
CA LYS A 85 11.09 -3.17 7.55
C LYS A 85 10.74 -2.08 6.53
N PHE A 86 9.54 -1.49 6.65
CA PHE A 86 9.07 -0.42 5.77
C PHE A 86 9.35 0.99 6.34
N CYS A 87 9.99 1.08 7.52
CA CYS A 87 10.38 2.31 8.19
C CYS A 87 11.74 2.82 7.74
#